data_AF-A0A959FKK1-F1
#
_entry.id   AF-A0A959FKK1-F1
#
_cell.length_a   1.000
_cell.length_b   1.000
_cell.length_c   1.000
_cell.angle_alpha   90.00
_cell.angle_beta   90.00
_cell.angle_gamma   90.00
#
_symmetry.space_group_name_H-M   'P 1'
#
loop_
_entity.id
_entity.type
_entity.pdbx_description
1 polymer ?
#
loop_
_entity_poly.entity_id
_entity_poly.type
_entity_poly.pdbx_seq_one_letter_code
_entity_poly.pdbx_strand_id
1 'polypeptide(L)'
;MFKKITQFLNRSTGAPKQQPEQQVRELLAQGDLPAALQLLIDAGYPDARRFKTQWEASEQQFAQKSINAETFNVTRNRIVYALLAMISPTGAEVPDTPVVVEEEPPVSPPVPLTADQRRQLEALLRNDEWPAALELASSWNHGFLLLSARLQQLERDRLLGLITIADYEGIRDEIKSGLEKLMGD
;
A
#
# COMPACT_ATOMS: atom_id res chain seq x y z
N MET A 1 -27.86 45.19 -9.71
CA MET A 1 -27.41 44.81 -11.06
C MET A 1 -25.96 45.24 -11.26
N PHE A 2 -24.96 44.61 -10.62
CA PHE A 2 -23.51 44.74 -10.98
C PHE A 2 -22.65 43.63 -10.32
N LYS A 3 -23.21 42.43 -10.10
CA LYS A 3 -22.49 41.19 -9.74
C LYS A 3 -21.64 40.62 -10.90
N LYS A 4 -21.43 41.40 -11.97
CA LYS A 4 -20.79 40.95 -13.22
C LYS A 4 -19.36 41.49 -13.43
N ILE A 5 -18.84 42.33 -12.54
CA ILE A 5 -17.50 42.93 -12.73
C ILE A 5 -16.39 42.05 -12.11
N THR A 6 -16.68 41.23 -11.10
CA THR A 6 -15.67 40.37 -10.48
C THR A 6 -15.31 39.12 -11.30
N GLN A 7 -16.12 38.74 -12.30
CA GLN A 7 -15.85 37.60 -13.17
C GLN A 7 -14.88 37.89 -14.32
N PHE A 8 -14.52 39.15 -14.56
CA PHE A 8 -13.64 39.53 -15.66
C PHE A 8 -12.17 39.73 -15.25
N LEU A 9 -11.88 39.87 -13.96
CA LEU A 9 -10.51 40.09 -13.46
C LEU A 9 -9.73 38.80 -13.17
N ASN A 10 -10.39 37.64 -13.09
CA ASN A 10 -9.70 36.34 -12.98
C ASN A 10 -9.32 35.72 -14.33
N ARG A 11 -9.39 36.48 -15.43
CA ARG A 11 -9.04 36.01 -16.78
C ARG A 11 -7.63 36.38 -17.23
N SER A 12 -6.84 37.05 -16.39
CA SER A 12 -5.60 37.72 -16.83
C SER A 12 -4.34 37.33 -16.05
N THR A 13 -4.39 36.37 -15.13
CA THR A 13 -3.19 35.77 -14.54
C THR A 13 -3.06 34.36 -15.06
N GLY A 14 -2.13 34.18 -16.01
CA GLY A 14 -1.70 32.88 -16.53
C GLY A 14 -0.93 32.07 -15.48
N ALA A 15 -1.56 31.82 -14.33
CA ALA A 15 -1.19 30.67 -13.51
C ALA A 15 -1.77 29.44 -14.22
N PRO A 16 -0.97 28.39 -14.49
CA PRO A 16 -1.56 27.13 -14.93
C PRO A 16 -2.61 26.76 -13.88
N LYS A 17 -3.86 26.54 -14.29
CA LYS A 17 -4.87 25.95 -13.40
C LYS A 17 -4.23 24.68 -12.86
N GLN A 18 -3.74 24.70 -11.62
CA GLN A 18 -3.29 23.48 -10.97
C GLN A 18 -4.47 22.52 -11.06
N GLN A 19 -4.25 21.40 -11.73
CA GLN A 19 -5.25 20.35 -11.80
C GLN A 19 -5.60 19.97 -10.35
N PRO A 20 -6.88 19.74 -10.02
CA PRO A 20 -7.33 19.47 -8.65
C PRO A 20 -6.48 18.40 -7.93
N GLU A 21 -5.94 17.44 -8.67
CA GLU A 21 -5.02 16.40 -8.24
C GLU A 21 -3.72 16.94 -7.62
N GLN A 22 -3.14 18.00 -8.19
CA GLN A 22 -1.92 18.61 -7.67
C GLN A 22 -2.20 19.31 -6.33
N GLN A 23 -3.33 20.00 -6.21
CA GLN A 23 -3.75 20.65 -4.97
C GLN A 23 -4.05 19.62 -3.87
N VAL A 24 -4.66 18.49 -4.23
CA VAL A 24 -4.90 17.38 -3.30
C VAL A 24 -3.57 16.83 -2.79
N ARG A 25 -2.56 16.63 -3.64
CA ARG A 25 -1.22 16.18 -3.18
C ARG A 25 -0.59 17.16 -2.21
N GLU A 26 -0.68 18.46 -2.47
CA GLU A 26 -0.15 19.50 -1.59
C GLU A 26 -0.86 19.50 -0.22
N LEU A 27 -2.19 19.40 -0.21
CA LEU A 27 -2.99 19.30 1.02
C LEU A 27 -2.65 18.05 1.84
N LEU A 28 -2.53 16.90 1.18
CA LEU A 28 -2.15 15.65 1.84
C LEU A 28 -0.72 15.71 2.40
N ALA A 29 0.22 16.33 1.68
CA ALA A 29 1.59 16.53 2.16
C ALA A 29 1.66 17.46 3.39
N GLN A 30 0.75 18.43 3.48
CA GLN A 30 0.59 19.30 4.65
C GLN A 30 -0.22 18.65 5.78
N GLY A 31 -0.77 17.47 5.55
CA GLY A 31 -1.56 16.71 6.51
C GLY A 31 -3.03 17.10 6.61
N ASP A 32 -3.52 17.99 5.73
CA ASP A 32 -4.91 18.48 5.67
C ASP A 32 -5.80 17.52 4.85
N LEU A 33 -6.06 16.36 5.45
CA LEU A 33 -6.93 15.34 4.88
C LEU A 33 -8.38 15.82 4.67
N PRO A 34 -9.02 16.57 5.61
CA PRO A 34 -10.38 17.06 5.41
C PRO A 34 -10.53 17.97 4.17
N ALA A 35 -9.59 18.90 3.96
CA ALA A 35 -9.64 19.78 2.79
C ALA A 35 -9.41 19.01 1.48
N ALA A 36 -8.46 18.06 1.49
CA ALA A 36 -8.20 17.19 0.35
C ALA A 36 -9.44 16.38 -0.08
N LEU A 37 -10.15 15.79 0.90
CA LEU A 37 -11.40 15.06 0.67
C LEU A 37 -12.50 15.96 0.10
N GLN A 38 -12.66 17.16 0.65
CA GLN A 38 -13.69 18.10 0.17
C GLN A 38 -13.42 18.51 -1.28
N LEU A 39 -12.16 18.80 -1.62
CA LEU A 39 -11.77 19.16 -2.98
C LEU A 39 -12.07 18.03 -3.99
N LEU A 40 -11.83 16.77 -3.60
CA LEU A 40 -12.15 15.61 -4.44
C LEU A 40 -13.66 15.37 -4.60
N ILE A 41 -14.45 15.62 -3.55
CA ILE A 41 -15.92 15.56 -3.63
C ILE A 41 -16.44 16.63 -4.60
N ASP A 42 -15.92 17.86 -4.51
CA ASP A 42 -16.33 18.98 -5.35
C ASP A 42 -15.91 18.77 -6.81
N ALA A 43 -14.78 18.08 -7.04
CA ALA A 43 -14.32 17.65 -8.36
C ALA A 43 -15.04 16.41 -8.92
N GLY A 44 -15.93 15.77 -8.13
CA GLY A 44 -16.78 14.68 -8.59
C GLY A 44 -16.15 13.28 -8.54
N TYR A 45 -15.09 13.07 -7.74
CA TYR A 45 -14.49 11.73 -7.58
C TYR A 45 -15.45 10.80 -6.83
N PRO A 46 -15.73 9.59 -7.37
CA PRO A 46 -16.83 8.74 -6.91
C PRO A 46 -16.64 8.22 -5.47
N ASP A 47 -15.40 7.90 -5.08
CA ASP A 47 -15.11 7.31 -3.76
C ASP A 47 -14.77 8.33 -2.67
N ALA A 48 -14.59 9.62 -3.01
CA ALA A 48 -14.18 10.65 -2.07
C ALA A 48 -15.16 10.82 -0.89
N ARG A 49 -16.47 10.67 -1.15
CA ARG A 49 -17.49 10.72 -0.08
C ARG A 49 -17.36 9.57 0.91
N ARG A 50 -17.09 8.36 0.41
CA ARG A 50 -16.90 7.18 1.26
C ARG A 50 -15.70 7.36 2.19
N PHE A 51 -14.59 7.85 1.65
CA PHE A 51 -13.39 8.14 2.45
C PHE A 51 -13.62 9.24 3.49
N LYS A 52 -14.42 10.27 3.17
CA LYS A 52 -14.82 11.29 4.14
C LYS A 52 -15.60 10.72 5.31
N THR A 53 -16.61 9.88 5.04
CA THR A 53 -17.36 9.21 6.11
C THR A 53 -16.47 8.31 6.99
N GLN A 54 -15.50 7.60 6.39
CA GLN A 54 -14.56 6.79 7.15
C GLN A 54 -13.65 7.64 8.04
N TRP A 55 -13.14 8.76 7.52
CA TRP A 55 -12.35 9.72 8.29
C TRP A 55 -13.12 10.26 9.49
N GLU A 56 -14.33 10.79 9.28
CA GLU A 56 -15.16 11.40 10.33
C GLU A 56 -15.53 10.37 11.42
N ALA A 57 -15.84 9.13 11.02
CA ALA A 57 -16.09 8.05 11.97
C ALA A 57 -14.86 7.72 12.81
N SER A 58 -13.67 7.66 12.19
CA SER A 58 -12.40 7.41 12.89
C SER A 58 -12.06 8.54 13.86
N GLU A 59 -12.27 9.79 13.46
CA GLU A 59 -12.09 10.96 14.31
C GLU A 59 -13.01 10.92 15.54
N GLN A 60 -14.28 10.59 15.35
CA GLN A 60 -15.25 10.44 16.44
C GLN A 60 -14.87 9.29 17.39
N GLN A 61 -14.48 8.14 16.85
CA GLN A 61 -14.05 6.98 17.65
C GLN A 61 -12.79 7.31 18.48
N PHE A 62 -11.84 8.04 17.89
CA PHE A 62 -10.64 8.47 18.59
C PHE A 62 -10.95 9.47 19.69
N ALA A 63 -11.81 10.47 19.43
CA ALA A 63 -12.27 11.43 20.44
C ALA A 63 -13.01 10.75 21.61
N GLN A 64 -13.76 9.68 21.31
CA GLN A 64 -14.45 8.85 22.29
C GLN A 64 -13.54 7.81 22.97
N LYS A 65 -12.26 7.74 22.58
CA LYS A 65 -11.27 6.75 23.07
C LYS A 65 -11.68 5.28 22.83
N SER A 66 -12.55 5.03 21.85
CA SER A 66 -12.91 3.66 21.45
C SER A 66 -11.86 3.03 20.53
N ILE A 67 -10.98 3.85 19.93
CA ILE A 67 -9.76 3.42 19.26
C ILE A 67 -8.55 4.16 19.85
N ASN A 68 -7.37 3.52 19.79
CA ASN A 68 -6.12 4.13 20.23
C ASN A 68 -5.48 4.97 19.10
N ALA A 69 -4.38 5.66 19.43
CA ALA A 69 -3.66 6.52 18.47
C ALA A 69 -3.06 5.74 17.28
N GLU A 70 -2.64 4.50 17.49
CA GLU A 70 -2.09 3.66 16.43
C GLU A 70 -3.15 3.32 15.39
N THR A 71 -4.30 2.78 15.83
CA THR A 71 -5.43 2.46 14.95
C THR A 71 -5.93 3.70 14.20
N PHE A 72 -5.98 4.85 14.87
CA PHE A 72 -6.34 6.12 14.24
C PHE A 72 -5.34 6.51 13.13
N ASN A 73 -4.04 6.47 13.43
CA ASN A 73 -3.00 6.80 12.45
C ASN A 73 -2.98 5.82 11.27
N VAL A 74 -3.18 4.52 11.52
CA VAL A 74 -3.30 3.50 10.46
C VAL A 74 -4.48 3.82 9.54
N THR A 75 -5.64 4.15 10.12
CA THR A 75 -6.84 4.51 9.36
C THR A 75 -6.59 5.76 8.50
N ARG A 76 -5.99 6.80 9.10
CA ARG A 76 -5.59 8.01 8.40
C ARG A 76 -4.65 7.71 7.22
N ASN A 77 -3.59 6.95 7.44
CA ASN A 77 -2.60 6.64 6.41
C ASN A 77 -3.19 5.80 5.27
N ARG A 78 -4.07 4.83 5.58
CA ARG A 78 -4.81 4.07 4.57
C ARG A 78 -5.67 4.97 3.69
N ILE A 79 -6.37 5.93 4.28
CA ILE A 79 -7.16 6.90 3.53
C ILE A 79 -6.24 7.75 2.65
N VAL A 80 -5.18 8.35 3.21
CA VAL A 80 -4.22 9.17 2.46
C VAL A 80 -3.65 8.40 1.27
N TYR A 81 -3.22 7.16 1.48
CA TYR A 81 -2.68 6.31 0.42
C TYR A 81 -3.71 6.02 -0.67
N ALA A 82 -4.96 5.72 -0.30
CA ALA A 82 -6.03 5.50 -1.26
C ALA A 82 -6.37 6.76 -2.08
N LEU A 83 -6.34 7.94 -1.46
CA LEU A 83 -6.53 9.20 -2.17
C LEU A 83 -5.39 9.48 -3.15
N LEU A 84 -4.14 9.22 -2.76
CA LEU A 84 -2.99 9.35 -3.66
C LEU A 84 -3.08 8.40 -4.85
N ALA A 85 -3.51 7.16 -4.64
CA ALA A 85 -3.74 6.20 -5.71
C ALA A 85 -4.85 6.67 -6.67
N MET A 86 -5.93 7.23 -6.14
CA MET A 86 -7.08 7.71 -6.93
C MET A 86 -6.73 8.91 -7.84
N ILE A 87 -5.80 9.77 -7.42
CA ILE A 87 -5.36 10.97 -8.16
C ILE A 87 -4.03 10.79 -8.90
N SER A 88 -3.45 9.59 -8.86
CA SER A 88 -2.26 9.29 -9.63
C SER A 88 -2.64 9.28 -11.11
N PRO A 89 -1.85 9.92 -12.00
CA PRO A 89 -2.20 9.97 -13.41
C PRO A 89 -2.27 8.54 -13.93
N THR A 90 -3.37 8.20 -14.60
CA THR A 90 -3.58 6.90 -15.28
C THR A 90 -2.54 6.61 -16.37
N GLY A 91 -1.57 7.53 -16.57
CA GLY A 91 -0.44 7.43 -17.50
C GLY A 91 0.94 7.47 -16.84
N ALA A 92 1.06 7.26 -15.52
CA ALA A 92 2.15 6.38 -15.13
C ALA A 92 1.76 5.05 -15.77
N GLU A 93 2.38 4.72 -16.90
CA GLU A 93 2.56 3.33 -17.24
C GLU A 93 3.04 2.69 -15.92
N VAL A 94 2.13 2.02 -15.19
CA VAL A 94 2.42 0.65 -14.82
C VAL A 94 2.89 0.12 -16.16
N PRO A 95 4.21 -0.07 -16.40
CA PRO A 95 4.64 -0.63 -17.68
C PRO A 95 3.66 -1.76 -17.88
N ASP A 96 2.88 -1.69 -18.97
CA ASP A 96 1.91 -2.73 -19.31
C ASP A 96 2.70 -3.98 -18.99
N THR A 97 2.35 -4.66 -17.89
CA THR A 97 3.06 -5.88 -17.51
C THR A 97 2.93 -6.62 -18.80
N PRO A 98 4.03 -6.84 -19.56
CA PRO A 98 3.87 -7.27 -20.92
C PRO A 98 2.91 -8.42 -20.79
N VAL A 99 1.79 -8.37 -21.50
CA VAL A 99 0.94 -9.54 -21.63
C VAL A 99 1.77 -10.47 -22.50
N VAL A 100 2.88 -10.94 -21.93
CA VAL A 100 3.34 -12.28 -22.10
C VAL A 100 2.12 -13.03 -21.61
N VAL A 101 1.32 -13.44 -22.58
CA VAL A 101 0.75 -14.77 -22.52
C VAL A 101 1.95 -15.70 -22.32
N GLU A 102 2.53 -15.70 -21.12
CA GLU A 102 3.17 -16.89 -20.61
C GLU A 102 1.96 -17.80 -20.50
N GLU A 103 1.83 -18.71 -21.47
CA GLU A 103 1.28 -20.02 -21.13
C GLU A 103 1.81 -20.30 -19.73
N GLU A 104 0.92 -20.35 -18.72
CA GLU A 104 1.31 -20.72 -17.36
C GLU A 104 2.20 -21.95 -17.54
N PRO A 105 3.52 -21.85 -17.29
CA PRO A 105 4.36 -23.01 -17.45
C PRO A 105 3.71 -24.06 -16.55
N PRO A 106 3.47 -25.28 -17.06
CA PRO A 106 2.71 -26.28 -16.32
C PRO A 106 3.25 -26.29 -14.91
N VAL A 107 2.38 -25.98 -13.93
CA VAL A 107 2.74 -25.80 -12.52
C VAL A 107 3.66 -26.94 -12.17
N SER A 108 4.96 -26.65 -12.20
CA SER A 108 5.95 -27.70 -12.09
C SER A 108 5.82 -28.14 -10.64
N PRO A 109 5.65 -29.45 -10.38
CA PRO A 109 5.57 -29.93 -9.01
C PRO A 109 6.75 -29.35 -8.25
N PRO A 110 6.58 -28.93 -6.98
CA PRO A 110 7.62 -28.26 -6.23
C PRO A 110 8.90 -29.11 -6.35
N VAL A 111 9.92 -28.54 -6.99
CA VAL A 111 11.20 -29.23 -7.14
C VAL A 111 11.72 -29.40 -5.72
N PRO A 112 11.88 -30.65 -5.23
CA PRO A 112 12.35 -30.85 -3.88
C PRO A 112 13.73 -30.23 -3.72
N LEU A 113 13.94 -29.54 -2.60
CA LEU A 113 15.22 -28.90 -2.31
C LEU A 113 16.35 -29.93 -2.34
N THR A 114 17.45 -29.58 -3.00
CA THR A 114 18.68 -30.37 -2.93
C THR A 114 19.23 -30.38 -1.50
N ALA A 115 20.01 -31.40 -1.16
CA ALA A 115 20.64 -31.50 0.16
C ALA A 115 21.53 -30.28 0.49
N ASP A 116 22.14 -29.66 -0.52
CA ASP A 116 22.95 -28.46 -0.33
C ASP A 116 22.08 -27.23 -0.03
N GLN A 117 21.00 -27.02 -0.80
CA GLN A 117 20.03 -25.96 -0.53
C GLN A 117 19.39 -26.09 0.86
N ARG A 118 19.04 -27.30 1.29
CA ARG A 118 18.51 -27.55 2.66
C ARG A 118 19.53 -27.14 3.73
N ARG A 119 20.81 -27.53 3.59
CA ARG A 119 21.85 -27.14 4.54
C ARG A 119 22.04 -25.62 4.61
N GLN A 120 21.99 -24.92 3.48
CA GLN A 120 22.13 -23.46 3.44
C GLN A 120 20.97 -22.78 4.20
N LEU A 121 19.73 -23.24 3.99
CA LEU A 121 18.57 -22.71 4.72
C LEU A 121 18.63 -23.04 6.22
N GLU A 122 18.97 -24.27 6.58
CA GLU A 122 19.13 -24.69 7.98
C GLU A 122 20.22 -23.90 8.72
N ALA A 123 21.26 -23.44 8.02
CA ALA A 123 22.30 -22.61 8.60
C ALA A 123 21.76 -21.22 8.96
N LEU A 124 21.03 -20.58 8.05
CA LEU A 124 20.40 -19.27 8.27
C LEU A 124 19.30 -19.33 9.33
N LEU A 125 18.45 -20.36 9.29
CA LEU A 125 17.38 -20.53 10.27
C LEU A 125 17.89 -20.78 11.69
N ARG A 126 19.03 -21.47 11.86
CA ARG A 126 19.66 -21.64 13.17
C ARG A 126 20.09 -20.32 13.81
N ASN A 127 20.38 -19.30 13.00
CA ASN A 127 20.73 -17.96 13.44
C ASN A 127 19.50 -17.02 13.53
N ASP A 128 18.28 -17.54 13.37
CA ASP A 128 17.02 -16.78 13.25
C ASP A 128 17.00 -15.79 12.06
N GLU A 129 17.86 -16.01 11.06
CA GLU A 129 17.96 -15.21 9.83
C GLU A 129 16.94 -15.68 8.77
N TRP A 130 15.71 -15.97 9.19
CA TRP A 130 14.68 -16.52 8.31
C TRP A 130 14.26 -15.58 7.16
N PRO A 131 14.30 -14.23 7.26
CA PRO A 131 14.09 -13.36 6.11
C PRO A 131 15.15 -13.55 5.03
N ALA A 132 16.42 -13.67 5.44
CA ALA A 132 17.54 -13.90 4.53
C ALA A 132 17.46 -15.30 3.90
N ALA A 133 17.03 -16.31 4.67
CA ALA A 133 16.75 -17.65 4.15
C ALA A 133 15.67 -17.62 3.07
N LEU A 134 14.61 -16.84 3.28
CA LEU A 134 13.51 -16.70 2.34
C LEU A 134 13.92 -15.94 1.07
N GLU A 135 14.71 -14.88 1.20
CA GLU A 135 15.30 -14.14 0.07
C GLU A 135 16.18 -15.05 -0.78
N LEU A 136 17.07 -15.82 -0.16
CA LEU A 136 17.92 -16.80 -0.83
C LEU A 136 17.08 -17.85 -1.61
N ALA A 137 16.04 -18.37 -0.97
CA ALA A 137 15.19 -19.43 -1.53
C ALA A 137 14.22 -18.95 -2.62
N SER A 138 13.96 -17.63 -2.71
CA SER A 138 12.99 -17.04 -3.63
C SER A 138 13.24 -17.38 -5.11
N SER A 139 14.49 -17.66 -5.46
CA SER A 139 14.90 -18.05 -6.82
C SER A 139 14.75 -19.54 -7.12
N TRP A 140 14.47 -20.38 -6.12
CA TRP A 140 14.53 -21.84 -6.25
C TRP A 140 13.16 -22.48 -6.52
N ASN A 141 12.09 -21.91 -5.96
CA ASN A 141 10.74 -22.34 -6.27
C ASN A 141 9.72 -21.20 -6.13
N HIS A 142 8.55 -21.40 -6.74
CA HIS A 142 7.49 -20.40 -6.73
C HIS A 142 6.90 -20.14 -5.33
N GLY A 143 6.88 -21.16 -4.45
CA GLY A 143 6.39 -21.02 -3.08
C GLY A 143 7.22 -20.02 -2.25
N PHE A 144 8.55 -20.13 -2.30
CA PHE A 144 9.47 -19.21 -1.65
C PHE A 144 9.40 -17.81 -2.27
N LEU A 145 9.23 -17.71 -3.59
CA LEU A 145 9.03 -16.42 -4.26
C LEU A 145 7.78 -15.70 -3.72
N LEU A 146 6.65 -16.39 -3.62
CA LEU A 146 5.41 -15.82 -3.11
C LEU A 146 5.53 -15.37 -1.64
N LEU A 147 6.17 -16.19 -0.80
CA LEU A 147 6.42 -15.84 0.59
C LEU A 147 7.36 -14.63 0.70
N SER A 148 8.40 -14.55 -0.12
CA SER A 148 9.34 -13.42 -0.16
C SER A 148 8.64 -12.12 -0.56
N ALA A 149 7.82 -12.16 -1.63
CA ALA A 149 7.01 -11.01 -2.05
C ALA A 149 6.03 -10.57 -0.96
N ARG A 150 5.40 -11.52 -0.25
CA ARG A 150 4.50 -11.23 0.87
C ARG A 150 5.24 -10.54 2.03
N LEU A 151 6.47 -10.94 2.33
CA LEU A 151 7.29 -10.30 3.36
C LEU A 151 7.67 -8.86 2.97
N GLN A 152 8.11 -8.64 1.73
CA GLN A 152 8.45 -7.29 1.24
C GLN A 152 7.24 -6.35 1.28
N GLN A 153 6.06 -6.85 0.91
CA GLN A 153 4.82 -6.09 1.00
C GLN A 153 4.46 -5.78 2.47
N LEU A 154 4.61 -6.75 3.37
CA LEU A 154 4.36 -6.58 4.80
C LEU A 154 5.27 -5.50 5.42
N GLU A 155 6.56 -5.52 5.09
CA GLU A 155 7.53 -4.51 5.53
C GLU A 155 7.17 -3.12 5.03
N ARG A 156 6.79 -3.01 3.75
CA ARG A 156 6.33 -1.75 3.16
C ARG A 156 5.09 -1.23 3.87
N ASP A 157 4.09 -2.07 4.09
CA ASP A 157 2.85 -1.69 4.76
C ASP A 157 3.11 -1.23 6.20
N ARG A 158 4.06 -1.87 6.90
CA ARG A 158 4.48 -1.44 8.23
C ARG A 158 5.21 -0.10 8.23
N LEU A 159 6.10 0.14 7.27
CA LEU A 159 6.85 1.40 7.12
C LEU A 159 5.93 2.57 6.77
N LEU A 160 4.94 2.33 5.92
CA LEU A 160 3.91 3.30 5.56
C LEU A 160 2.86 3.49 6.66
N GLY A 161 2.92 2.71 7.74
CA GLY A 161 1.96 2.75 8.84
C GLY A 161 0.55 2.39 8.37
N LEU A 162 0.43 1.45 7.44
CA LEU A 162 -0.84 0.95 6.89
C LEU A 162 -1.39 -0.25 7.67
N ILE A 163 -0.63 -0.80 8.62
CA ILE A 163 -1.03 -1.91 9.48
C ILE A 163 -0.57 -1.64 10.91
N THR A 164 -1.23 -2.30 11.87
CA THR A 164 -0.82 -2.24 13.28
C THR A 164 0.42 -3.11 13.52
N ILE A 165 1.09 -2.91 14.65
CA ILE A 165 2.19 -3.77 15.10
C ILE A 165 1.69 -5.20 15.30
N ALA A 166 0.51 -5.38 15.90
CA ALA A 166 -0.07 -6.70 16.14
C ALA A 166 -0.35 -7.45 14.82
N ASP A 167 -0.91 -6.76 13.81
CA ASP A 167 -1.12 -7.36 12.49
C ASP A 167 0.21 -7.70 11.81
N TYR A 168 1.22 -6.84 11.95
CA TYR A 168 2.55 -7.06 11.40
C TYR A 168 3.18 -8.34 11.99
N GLU A 169 3.17 -8.48 13.31
CA GLU A 169 3.72 -9.65 13.99
C GLU A 169 2.97 -10.93 13.60
N GLY A 170 1.63 -10.90 13.59
CA GLY A 170 0.82 -12.05 13.21
C GLY A 170 1.08 -12.53 11.77
N ILE A 171 1.11 -11.61 10.80
CA ILE A 171 1.38 -11.98 9.40
C ILE A 171 2.85 -12.42 9.22
N ARG A 172 3.79 -11.82 9.94
CA ARG A 172 5.20 -12.20 9.92
C ARG A 172 5.39 -13.66 10.39
N ASP A 173 4.68 -14.06 11.44
CA ASP A 173 4.70 -15.43 11.95
C ASP A 173 4.05 -16.42 10.98
N GLU A 174 2.97 -16.04 10.29
CA GLU A 174 2.38 -16.85 9.22
C GLU A 174 3.36 -17.09 8.07
N ILE A 175 4.11 -16.07 7.66
CA ILE A 175 5.12 -16.19 6.59
C ILE A 175 6.25 -17.12 7.05
N LYS A 176 6.74 -16.96 8.29
CA LYS A 176 7.76 -17.86 8.86
C LYS A 176 7.28 -19.31 8.92
N SER A 177 6.04 -19.55 9.37
CA SER A 177 5.44 -20.88 9.36
C SER A 177 5.28 -21.45 7.95
N GLY A 178 4.96 -20.60 6.96
CA GLY A 178 4.92 -20.99 5.55
C GLY A 178 6.28 -21.45 5.02
N LEU A 179 7.35 -20.76 5.39
CA LEU A 179 8.73 -21.13 5.05
C LEU A 179 9.08 -22.51 5.62
N GLU A 180 8.78 -22.74 6.90
CA GLU A 180 9.04 -24.02 7.58
C GLU A 180 8.28 -25.18 6.91
N LYS A 181 7.04 -24.96 6.46
CA LYS A 181 6.26 -25.98 5.73
C LYS A 181 6.91 -26.33 4.39
N LEU A 182 7.32 -25.33 3.61
CA LEU A 182 8.00 -25.56 2.32
C LEU A 182 9.36 -26.25 2.45
N MET A 183 9.96 -26.24 3.65
CA MET A 183 11.19 -26.97 3.94
C MET A 183 10.95 -28.40 4.45
N GLY A 184 9.79 -28.65 5.06
CA GLY A 184 9.40 -29.95 5.62
C GLY A 184 8.81 -30.94 4.61
N ASP A 185 8.27 -30.42 3.50
CA ASP A 185 7.83 -31.19 2.33
C ASP A 185 9.01 -31.51 1.36
#